data_AF-A0A9P6NG65-F1
#
_entry.id   AF-A0A9P6NG65-F1
#
_cell.length_a   1.000
_cell.length_b   1.000
_cell.length_c   1.000
_cell.angle_alpha   90.00
_cell.angle_beta   90.00
_cell.angle_gamma   90.00
#
_symmetry.space_group_name_H-M   'P 1'
#
loop_
_entity.id
_entity.type
_entity.pdbx_description
1 polymer ?
#
loop_
_entity_poly.entity_id
_entity_poly.type
_entity_poly.pdbx_seq_one_letter_code
_entity_poly.pdbx_strand_id
1 'polypeptide(L)'
;MSGIKFDFGNPAKSATSKAHSNPTQSPAKRITTPKVFGEDDDQDQELIPIPGRSANKLGSVRSGTGKLSRQQKQKQEEAAKLDPTVFEYDQVYDDMKQAERQSKLTKEQSGAQRKPQYISGLIETAKQRQIDRVRAEDKMVQRERESEGTQFADKDAFVTPAYLEQQAELRKAEEAEKLKAEQGPTAQGMVSFYKNILDEQARRNDAAVKAVAAKKSGGSGSLGLAATLSSVTPGPITDPQAQYDPEPESVPNEAKLAAEVGRKLGRQVDLDDEGRIVDHRQLLTGGLNMSQPKLGPKKPTKSGFALPIAERARQEKEKAEAEAALAKQHEKEEEDGLSQAEKLKLSRERQSLLLQQQLIELESNKRKAEEDKLNETIKKVARRNDESKIEELKRKAQERRKAREKLVNLPGVESESV
;
A
#
# COMPACT_ATOMS: atom_id res chain seq x y z
N MET A 1 -12.65 27.11 64.64
CA MET A 1 -13.41 26.04 65.33
C MET A 1 -14.13 25.28 64.22
N SER A 2 -13.99 23.99 63.97
CA SER A 2 -13.47 22.84 64.71
C SER A 2 -12.35 22.16 63.91
N GLY A 3 -11.41 21.56 64.62
CA GLY A 3 -10.29 20.84 64.03
C GLY A 3 -10.08 19.50 64.74
N ILE A 4 -9.46 18.59 63.98
CA ILE A 4 -8.44 17.59 64.38
C ILE A 4 -8.86 16.60 65.48
N LYS A 5 -8.69 15.29 65.22
CA LYS A 5 -7.65 14.45 65.88
C LYS A 5 -7.83 12.96 65.61
N PHE A 6 -6.73 12.40 65.08
CA PHE A 6 -6.32 11.00 65.19
C PHE A 6 -6.09 10.64 66.66
N ASP A 7 -6.43 9.41 67.05
CA ASP A 7 -5.92 8.80 68.26
C ASP A 7 -5.46 7.35 68.03
N PHE A 8 -4.34 7.01 68.67
CA PHE A 8 -3.61 5.75 68.59
C PHE A 8 -4.16 4.78 69.64
N GLY A 9 -4.36 3.50 69.29
CA GLY A 9 -4.74 2.50 70.28
C GLY A 9 -4.59 1.06 69.79
N ASN A 10 -3.45 0.47 70.08
CA ASN A 10 -3.21 -0.98 70.01
C ASN A 10 -3.88 -1.66 71.23
N PRO A 11 -4.37 -2.91 71.11
CA PRO A 11 -3.84 -3.90 72.04
C PRO A 11 -3.56 -5.28 71.44
N ALA A 12 -2.62 -5.95 72.10
CA ALA A 12 -1.95 -7.17 71.72
C ALA A 12 -2.65 -8.47 72.20
N LYS A 13 -2.52 -9.52 71.37
CA LYS A 13 -2.22 -10.95 71.66
C LYS A 13 -3.24 -11.89 72.36
N SER A 14 -3.54 -12.98 71.65
CA SER A 14 -3.46 -14.39 72.12
C SER A 14 -3.24 -15.33 70.90
N ALA A 15 -2.02 -15.85 70.69
CA ALA A 15 -1.59 -17.26 70.80
C ALA A 15 -2.60 -18.32 70.30
N THR A 16 -2.34 -19.12 69.25
CA THR A 16 -1.49 -20.33 69.21
C THR A 16 -1.55 -20.89 67.76
N SER A 17 -0.44 -21.05 67.03
CA SER A 17 0.49 -22.20 66.96
C SER A 17 0.26 -23.13 65.73
N LYS A 18 1.39 -23.40 65.05
CA LYS A 18 1.76 -24.50 64.14
C LYS A 18 1.41 -24.42 62.64
N ALA A 19 2.51 -24.48 61.89
CA ALA A 19 2.66 -24.64 60.46
C ALA A 19 2.20 -26.02 59.97
N HIS A 20 1.70 -26.10 58.73
CA HIS A 20 2.44 -26.66 57.59
C HIS A 20 1.54 -26.77 56.35
N SER A 21 2.22 -26.75 55.19
CA SER A 21 1.82 -27.23 53.86
C SER A 21 1.08 -26.27 52.91
N ASN A 22 1.75 -26.00 51.79
CA ASN A 22 1.19 -25.50 50.54
C ASN A 22 0.02 -26.37 50.06
N PRO A 23 -1.02 -25.77 49.44
CA PRO A 23 -1.80 -26.47 48.44
C PRO A 23 -1.44 -25.95 47.03
N THR A 24 -0.78 -26.86 46.32
CA THR A 24 -0.93 -27.18 44.90
C THR A 24 -2.14 -26.58 44.18
N GLN A 25 -1.83 -26.09 42.98
CA GLN A 25 -2.71 -25.76 41.86
C GLN A 25 -3.85 -26.76 41.69
N SER A 26 -5.08 -26.26 41.59
CA SER A 26 -6.25 -27.01 41.13
C SER A 26 -6.57 -26.64 39.67
N PRO A 27 -6.89 -27.62 38.80
CA PRO A 27 -7.15 -27.37 37.39
C PRO A 27 -8.56 -26.79 37.17
N ALA A 28 -8.67 -25.85 36.24
CA ALA A 28 -9.89 -25.17 35.87
C ALA A 28 -10.97 -26.15 35.34
N LYS A 29 -12.18 -26.06 35.90
CA LYS A 29 -13.39 -26.72 35.38
C LYS A 29 -13.82 -26.01 34.09
N ARG A 30 -13.89 -26.73 32.96
CA ARG A 30 -14.51 -26.25 31.72
C ARG A 30 -16.03 -26.18 31.89
N ILE A 31 -16.61 -25.03 31.55
CA ILE A 31 -18.06 -24.82 31.46
C ILE A 31 -18.51 -25.39 30.11
N THR A 32 -19.38 -26.40 30.13
CA THR A 32 -20.08 -26.91 28.95
C THR A 32 -21.46 -26.25 28.86
N THR A 33 -21.73 -25.52 27.79
CA THR A 33 -23.07 -25.00 27.46
C THR A 33 -23.99 -26.13 26.97
N PRO A 34 -25.27 -26.20 27.35
CA PRO A 34 -26.20 -27.16 26.78
C PRO A 34 -26.64 -26.72 25.37
N LYS A 35 -26.48 -27.61 24.37
CA LYS A 35 -27.12 -27.49 23.05
C LYS A 35 -28.61 -27.81 23.21
N VAL A 36 -29.48 -26.87 22.82
CA VAL A 36 -30.95 -26.94 23.01
C VAL A 36 -31.72 -27.08 21.68
N PHE A 37 -31.06 -27.26 20.54
CA PHE A 37 -31.77 -27.53 19.28
C PHE A 37 -30.98 -28.53 18.43
N GLY A 38 -31.57 -29.70 18.18
CA GLY A 38 -31.05 -30.73 17.28
C GLY A 38 -31.26 -32.14 17.82
N GLU A 39 -32.52 -32.54 17.97
CA GLU A 39 -32.91 -33.92 18.25
C GLU A 39 -33.82 -34.35 17.09
N ASP A 40 -33.20 -34.97 16.08
CA ASP A 40 -33.84 -35.88 15.12
C ASP A 40 -32.72 -36.74 14.49
N ASP A 41 -32.79 -38.03 14.83
CA ASP A 41 -32.18 -39.22 14.22
C ASP A 41 -30.90 -39.06 13.39
N ASP A 42 -29.77 -39.54 13.94
CA ASP A 42 -28.86 -40.44 13.22
C ASP A 42 -28.06 -41.28 14.24
N GLN A 43 -28.14 -42.61 14.08
CA GLN A 43 -27.45 -43.60 14.90
C GLN A 43 -25.94 -43.61 14.61
N ASP A 44 -25.17 -42.78 15.31
CA ASP A 44 -23.71 -42.89 15.35
C ASP A 44 -23.31 -43.89 16.46
N GLN A 45 -22.87 -45.09 16.05
CA GLN A 45 -22.17 -46.02 16.93
C GLN A 45 -20.83 -45.41 17.36
N GLU A 46 -20.80 -44.77 18.54
CA GLU A 46 -19.54 -44.44 19.21
C GLU A 46 -18.83 -45.73 19.66
N LEU A 47 -17.78 -46.10 18.93
CA LEU A 47 -16.81 -47.11 19.37
C LEU A 47 -16.08 -46.61 20.62
N ILE A 48 -16.34 -47.28 21.74
CA ILE A 48 -15.58 -47.14 22.99
C ILE A 48 -14.13 -47.60 22.73
N PRO A 49 -13.08 -46.78 22.96
CA PRO A 49 -11.70 -47.22 22.81
C PRO A 49 -11.29 -48.11 23.98
N ILE A 50 -11.14 -49.42 23.74
CA ILE A 50 -10.49 -50.35 24.67
C ILE A 50 -8.97 -50.19 24.53
N PRO A 51 -8.22 -49.80 25.58
CA PRO A 51 -6.77 -49.69 25.50
C PRO A 51 -6.15 -51.09 25.60
N GLY A 52 -5.48 -51.55 24.54
CA GLY A 52 -4.66 -52.77 24.62
C GLY A 52 -4.52 -53.65 23.39
N ARG A 53 -4.82 -53.18 22.17
CA ARG A 53 -4.58 -54.00 20.96
C ARG A 53 -3.54 -53.39 20.04
N SER A 54 -2.40 -54.08 19.99
CA SER A 54 -1.21 -53.84 19.19
C SER A 54 -1.48 -53.29 17.79
N ALA A 55 -0.82 -52.17 17.49
CA ALA A 55 -0.71 -51.58 16.18
C ALA A 55 0.11 -52.52 15.27
N ASN A 56 -0.57 -53.25 14.39
CA ASN A 56 -0.01 -53.78 13.15
C ASN A 56 -1.12 -54.33 12.25
N LYS A 57 -1.96 -53.44 11.71
CA LYS A 57 -2.61 -53.64 10.41
C LYS A 57 -3.09 -52.30 9.87
N LEU A 58 -2.15 -51.47 9.41
CA LEU A 58 -2.49 -50.43 8.45
C LEU A 58 -2.80 -51.15 7.14
N GLY A 59 -4.04 -51.64 7.03
CA GLY A 59 -4.58 -52.13 5.79
C GLY A 59 -4.53 -50.98 4.79
N SER A 60 -3.72 -51.15 3.75
CA SER A 60 -3.89 -50.48 2.47
C SER A 60 -5.39 -50.36 2.21
N VAL A 61 -5.92 -49.14 2.23
CA VAL A 61 -7.22 -48.81 1.64
C VAL A 61 -7.01 -49.02 0.15
N ARG A 62 -7.02 -50.28 -0.27
CA ARG A 62 -7.22 -50.66 -1.65
C ARG A 62 -8.57 -50.06 -1.96
N SER A 63 -8.59 -49.03 -2.80
CA SER A 63 -9.80 -48.55 -3.47
C SER A 63 -10.54 -49.79 -3.94
N GLY A 64 -11.59 -50.13 -3.20
CA GLY A 64 -12.26 -51.40 -3.34
C GLY A 64 -13.01 -51.35 -4.64
N THR A 65 -12.43 -51.90 -5.71
CA THR A 65 -13.19 -52.36 -6.86
C THR A 65 -14.04 -53.55 -6.40
N GLY A 66 -15.03 -53.27 -5.55
CA GLY A 66 -16.07 -54.21 -5.19
C GLY A 66 -16.73 -54.61 -6.49
N LYS A 67 -16.56 -55.88 -6.88
CA LYS A 67 -17.14 -56.40 -8.12
C LYS A 67 -18.65 -56.18 -8.01
N LEU A 68 -19.20 -55.31 -8.87
CA LEU A 68 -20.63 -55.03 -8.91
C LEU A 68 -21.40 -56.35 -9.06
N SER A 69 -22.46 -56.51 -8.27
CA SER A 69 -23.38 -57.64 -8.37
C SER A 69 -23.94 -57.75 -9.78
N ARG A 70 -24.25 -58.97 -10.24
CA ARG A 70 -24.79 -59.22 -11.58
C ARG A 70 -26.04 -58.38 -11.88
N GLN A 71 -26.90 -58.18 -10.86
CA GLN A 71 -28.08 -57.31 -10.97
C GLN A 71 -27.73 -55.83 -11.14
N GLN A 72 -26.65 -55.34 -10.51
CA GLN A 72 -26.21 -53.96 -10.65
C GLN A 72 -25.64 -53.69 -12.05
N LYS A 73 -24.91 -54.65 -12.63
CA LYS A 73 -24.42 -54.54 -14.01
C LYS A 73 -25.56 -54.47 -15.03
N GLN A 74 -26.57 -55.34 -14.89
CA GLN A 74 -27.76 -55.30 -15.75
C GLN A 74 -28.46 -53.94 -15.68
N LYS A 75 -28.67 -53.40 -14.46
CA LYS A 75 -29.24 -52.07 -14.28
C LYS A 75 -28.39 -50.95 -14.88
N GLN A 76 -27.06 -51.03 -14.79
CA GLN A 76 -26.15 -50.06 -15.43
C GLN A 76 -26.24 -50.14 -16.96
N GLU A 77 -26.27 -51.34 -17.53
CA GLU A 77 -26.41 -51.54 -18.98
C GLU A 77 -27.79 -51.07 -19.49
N GLU A 78 -28.85 -51.33 -18.74
CA GLU A 78 -30.20 -50.82 -19.03
C GLU A 78 -30.23 -49.29 -18.98
N ALA A 79 -29.64 -48.67 -17.95
CA ALA A 79 -29.55 -47.23 -17.82
C ALA A 79 -28.73 -46.59 -18.97
N ALA A 80 -27.58 -47.18 -19.32
CA ALA A 80 -26.73 -46.70 -20.42
C ALA A 80 -27.39 -46.83 -21.80
N LYS A 81 -28.29 -47.81 -21.99
CA LYS A 81 -29.09 -47.95 -23.22
C LYS A 81 -30.19 -46.89 -23.32
N LEU A 82 -30.76 -46.49 -22.18
CA LEU A 82 -31.79 -45.44 -22.14
C LEU A 82 -31.17 -44.06 -22.40
N ASP A 83 -30.02 -43.77 -21.77
CA ASP A 83 -29.27 -42.55 -22.00
C ASP A 83 -27.76 -42.79 -21.74
N PRO A 84 -26.90 -42.59 -22.75
CA PRO A 84 -25.46 -42.79 -22.62
C PRO A 84 -24.81 -41.80 -21.64
N THR A 85 -25.46 -40.67 -21.33
CA THR A 85 -24.92 -39.62 -20.46
C THR A 85 -25.21 -39.82 -18.97
N VAL A 86 -25.93 -40.91 -18.60
CA VAL A 86 -26.36 -41.19 -17.22
C VAL A 86 -25.21 -41.26 -16.20
N PHE A 87 -24.02 -41.65 -16.64
CA PHE A 87 -22.84 -41.77 -15.77
C PHE A 87 -21.79 -40.68 -15.98
N GLU A 88 -22.08 -39.65 -16.78
CA GLU A 88 -21.12 -38.56 -17.11
C GLU A 88 -21.08 -37.42 -16.07
N TYR A 89 -21.55 -37.65 -14.84
CA TYR A 89 -21.62 -36.61 -13.80
C TYR A 89 -20.25 -35.94 -13.53
N ASP A 90 -19.21 -36.76 -13.41
CA ASP A 90 -17.84 -36.27 -13.12
C ASP A 90 -17.30 -35.44 -14.30
N GLN A 91 -17.56 -35.87 -15.53
CA GLN A 91 -17.13 -35.16 -16.74
C GLN A 91 -17.81 -33.79 -16.86
N VAL A 92 -19.13 -33.72 -16.61
CA VAL A 92 -19.88 -32.46 -16.60
C VAL A 92 -19.38 -31.53 -15.49
N TYR A 93 -19.12 -32.07 -14.30
CA TYR A 93 -18.59 -31.29 -13.19
C TYR A 93 -17.19 -30.73 -13.50
N ASP A 94 -16.30 -31.56 -14.05
CA ASP A 94 -14.97 -31.16 -14.50
C ASP A 94 -15.05 -30.06 -15.56
N ASP A 95 -15.96 -30.19 -16.52
CA ASP A 95 -16.19 -29.19 -17.56
C ASP A 95 -16.69 -27.86 -16.99
N MET A 96 -17.63 -27.89 -16.05
CA MET A 96 -18.07 -26.68 -15.32
C MET A 96 -16.90 -26.03 -14.58
N LYS A 97 -16.05 -26.84 -13.92
CA LYS A 97 -14.90 -26.34 -13.17
C LYS A 97 -13.78 -25.83 -14.06
N GLN A 98 -13.61 -26.39 -15.24
CA GLN A 98 -12.70 -25.86 -16.26
C GLN A 98 -13.19 -24.51 -16.76
N ALA A 99 -14.49 -24.37 -17.08
CA ALA A 99 -15.08 -23.10 -17.48
C ALA A 99 -14.97 -22.03 -16.39
N GLU A 100 -15.20 -22.40 -15.12
CA GLU A 100 -15.02 -21.50 -13.98
C GLU A 100 -13.57 -21.01 -13.87
N ARG A 101 -12.59 -21.92 -14.02
CA ARG A 101 -11.15 -21.58 -14.01
C ARG A 101 -10.79 -20.62 -15.15
N GLN A 102 -11.25 -20.89 -16.37
CA GLN A 102 -11.03 -19.99 -17.51
C GLN A 102 -11.61 -18.60 -17.26
N SER A 103 -12.81 -18.51 -16.69
CA SER A 103 -13.43 -17.22 -16.34
C SER A 103 -12.66 -16.43 -15.27
N LYS A 104 -11.99 -17.12 -14.35
CA LYS A 104 -11.12 -16.49 -13.34
C LYS A 104 -9.85 -15.95 -13.98
N LEU A 105 -9.21 -16.74 -14.84
CA LEU A 105 -8.01 -16.32 -15.57
C LEU A 105 -8.27 -15.09 -16.45
N THR A 106 -9.38 -15.04 -17.18
CA THR A 106 -9.74 -13.85 -17.98
C THR A 106 -10.01 -12.63 -17.08
N LYS A 107 -10.64 -12.82 -15.92
CA LYS A 107 -10.83 -11.75 -14.94
C LYS A 107 -9.51 -11.23 -14.38
N GLU A 108 -8.56 -12.10 -14.07
CA GLU A 108 -7.21 -11.73 -13.61
C GLU A 108 -6.43 -10.97 -14.69
N GLN A 109 -6.47 -11.45 -15.94
CA GLN A 109 -5.87 -10.74 -17.08
C GLN A 109 -6.49 -9.36 -17.29
N SER A 110 -7.83 -9.24 -17.15
CA SER A 110 -8.50 -7.94 -17.19
C SER A 110 -8.10 -7.05 -16.00
N GLY A 111 -7.80 -7.65 -14.85
CA GLY A 111 -7.35 -6.97 -13.64
C GLY A 111 -6.00 -6.28 -13.84
N ALA A 112 -5.08 -6.91 -14.59
CA ALA A 112 -3.78 -6.31 -14.92
C ALA A 112 -3.91 -5.04 -15.77
N GLN A 113 -4.96 -4.93 -16.60
CA GLN A 113 -5.23 -3.74 -17.43
C GLN A 113 -6.06 -2.67 -16.71
N ARG A 114 -6.59 -2.95 -15.52
CA ARG A 114 -7.45 -2.00 -14.80
C ARG A 114 -6.62 -0.90 -14.15
N LYS A 115 -7.11 0.33 -14.30
CA LYS A 115 -6.60 1.47 -13.54
C LYS A 115 -6.73 1.20 -12.03
N PRO A 116 -5.78 1.68 -11.21
CA PRO A 116 -5.82 1.53 -9.76
C PRO A 116 -7.11 2.11 -9.17
N GLN A 117 -7.71 1.37 -8.24
CA GLN A 117 -9.08 1.57 -7.74
C GLN A 117 -9.35 2.95 -7.13
N TYR A 118 -8.32 3.63 -6.61
CA TYR A 118 -8.49 4.87 -5.85
C TYR A 118 -7.95 6.12 -6.56
N ILE A 119 -7.07 5.96 -7.56
CA ILE A 119 -6.38 7.11 -8.18
C ILE A 119 -7.34 7.96 -9.01
N SER A 120 -8.32 7.36 -9.68
CA SER A 120 -9.33 8.13 -10.42
C SER A 120 -10.13 9.05 -9.49
N GLY A 121 -10.58 8.54 -8.34
CA GLY A 121 -11.30 9.33 -7.34
C GLY A 121 -10.46 10.46 -6.75
N LEU A 122 -9.16 10.22 -6.50
CA LEU A 122 -8.22 11.26 -6.06
C LEU A 122 -8.06 12.36 -7.13
N ILE A 123 -7.95 11.98 -8.40
CA ILE A 123 -7.85 12.94 -9.51
C ILE A 123 -9.14 13.74 -9.68
N GLU A 124 -10.30 13.08 -9.60
CA GLU A 124 -11.62 13.72 -9.71
C GLU A 124 -11.85 14.72 -8.57
N THR A 125 -11.55 14.32 -7.32
CA THR A 125 -11.67 15.21 -6.16
C THR A 125 -10.69 16.38 -6.22
N ALA A 126 -9.46 16.17 -6.70
CA ALA A 126 -8.50 17.25 -6.91
C ALA A 126 -9.00 18.24 -7.97
N LYS A 127 -9.57 17.76 -9.08
CA LYS A 127 -10.19 18.59 -10.12
C LYS A 127 -11.38 19.38 -9.56
N GLN A 128 -12.23 18.74 -8.75
CA GLN A 128 -13.37 19.41 -8.13
C GLN A 128 -12.91 20.56 -7.23
N ARG A 129 -11.90 20.34 -6.37
CA ARG A 129 -11.31 21.40 -5.54
C ARG A 129 -10.71 22.54 -6.36
N GLN A 130 -10.11 22.22 -7.51
CA GLN A 130 -9.58 23.24 -8.41
C GLN A 130 -10.72 24.10 -8.99
N ILE A 131 -11.81 23.48 -9.44
CA ILE A 131 -13.01 24.19 -9.91
C ILE A 131 -13.60 25.05 -8.79
N ASP A 132 -13.71 24.51 -7.58
CA ASP A 132 -14.25 25.22 -6.42
C ASP A 132 -13.39 26.44 -6.05
N ARG A 133 -12.05 26.30 -6.15
CA ARG A 133 -11.13 27.41 -5.92
C ARG A 133 -11.33 28.52 -6.94
N VAL A 134 -11.39 28.20 -8.22
CA VAL A 134 -11.62 29.21 -9.29
C VAL A 134 -12.98 29.88 -9.08
N ARG A 135 -14.01 29.10 -8.73
CA ARG A 135 -15.35 29.64 -8.41
C ARG A 135 -15.32 30.60 -7.22
N ALA A 136 -14.52 30.32 -6.19
CA ALA A 136 -14.36 31.18 -5.03
C ALA A 136 -13.64 32.49 -5.40
N GLU A 137 -12.57 32.40 -6.19
CA GLU A 137 -11.83 33.56 -6.71
C GLU A 137 -12.74 34.45 -7.58
N ASP A 138 -13.55 33.88 -8.46
CA ASP A 138 -14.51 34.63 -9.28
C ASP A 138 -15.58 35.35 -8.45
N LYS A 139 -16.14 34.67 -7.44
CA LYS A 139 -17.11 35.29 -6.52
C LYS A 139 -16.47 36.40 -5.69
N MET A 140 -15.19 36.26 -5.32
CA MET A 140 -14.44 37.30 -4.62
C MET A 140 -14.27 38.53 -5.51
N VAL A 141 -13.83 38.36 -6.75
CA VAL A 141 -13.66 39.47 -7.73
C VAL A 141 -15.00 40.14 -8.03
N GLN A 142 -16.09 39.39 -8.15
CA GLN A 142 -17.43 39.97 -8.33
C GLN A 142 -17.84 40.83 -7.14
N ARG A 143 -17.62 40.33 -5.91
CA ARG A 143 -17.91 41.07 -4.68
C ARG A 143 -17.07 42.35 -4.56
N GLU A 144 -15.80 42.30 -4.97
CA GLU A 144 -14.92 43.47 -5.03
C GLU A 144 -15.49 44.52 -6.01
N ARG A 145 -15.89 44.11 -7.22
CA ARG A 145 -16.52 45.01 -8.21
C ARG A 145 -17.83 45.62 -7.73
N GLU A 146 -18.68 44.82 -7.07
CA GLU A 146 -19.92 45.32 -6.46
C GLU A 146 -19.63 46.35 -5.36
N SER A 147 -18.55 46.15 -4.59
CA SER A 147 -18.13 47.09 -3.54
C SER A 147 -17.52 48.38 -4.09
N GLU A 148 -16.82 48.29 -5.23
CA GLU A 148 -16.30 49.46 -5.96
C GLU A 148 -17.44 50.24 -6.64
N GLY A 149 -18.55 49.58 -6.99
CA GLY A 149 -19.80 50.22 -7.42
C GLY A 149 -19.60 51.16 -8.60
N THR A 150 -19.82 52.47 -8.38
CA THR A 150 -19.70 53.50 -9.42
C THR A 150 -18.31 54.13 -9.54
N GLN A 151 -17.35 53.76 -8.68
CA GLN A 151 -16.02 54.39 -8.63
C GLN A 151 -15.22 54.24 -9.92
N PHE A 152 -15.56 53.26 -10.74
CA PHE A 152 -14.90 52.99 -12.03
C PHE A 152 -15.87 52.91 -13.20
N ALA A 153 -17.08 53.49 -13.08
CA ALA A 153 -18.07 53.51 -14.16
C ALA A 153 -17.59 54.29 -15.41
N ASP A 154 -16.72 55.27 -15.22
CA ASP A 154 -16.14 56.08 -16.31
C ASP A 154 -14.95 55.39 -17.01
N LYS A 155 -14.54 54.19 -16.57
CA LYS A 155 -13.42 53.44 -17.15
C LYS A 155 -13.91 52.24 -17.96
N ASP A 156 -13.20 51.97 -19.06
CA ASP A 156 -13.52 50.83 -19.92
C ASP A 156 -13.25 49.48 -19.21
N ALA A 157 -14.21 48.56 -19.30
CA ALA A 157 -14.10 47.20 -18.76
C ALA A 157 -13.57 46.24 -19.83
N PHE A 158 -12.32 45.82 -19.69
CA PHE A 158 -11.70 44.85 -20.60
C PHE A 158 -11.76 43.44 -20.02
N VAL A 159 -12.46 42.54 -20.72
CA VAL A 159 -12.52 41.12 -20.38
C VAL A 159 -11.74 40.32 -21.42
N THR A 160 -10.80 39.49 -20.96
CA THR A 160 -10.02 38.64 -21.87
C THR A 160 -10.89 37.49 -22.41
N PRO A 161 -10.68 37.04 -23.66
CA PRO A 161 -11.44 35.92 -24.22
C PRO A 161 -11.31 34.64 -23.39
N ALA A 162 -10.13 34.38 -22.81
CA ALA A 162 -9.91 33.26 -21.91
C ALA A 162 -10.76 33.31 -20.64
N TYR A 163 -11.05 34.51 -20.12
CA TYR A 163 -11.92 34.67 -18.95
C TYR A 163 -13.39 34.39 -19.28
N LEU A 164 -13.85 34.80 -20.47
CA LEU A 164 -15.18 34.48 -20.98
C LEU A 164 -15.36 32.96 -21.17
N GLU A 165 -14.33 32.28 -21.68
CA GLU A 165 -14.31 30.82 -21.82
C GLU A 165 -14.35 30.12 -20.45
N GLN A 166 -13.52 30.53 -19.49
CA GLN A 166 -13.53 29.99 -18.13
C GLN A 166 -14.89 30.18 -17.45
N GLN A 167 -15.52 31.35 -17.59
CA GLN A 167 -16.84 31.61 -17.03
C GLN A 167 -17.92 30.71 -17.66
N ALA A 168 -17.83 30.45 -18.96
CA ALA A 168 -18.75 29.54 -19.65
C ALA A 168 -18.55 28.09 -19.21
N GLU A 169 -17.31 27.64 -19.00
CA GLU A 169 -17.01 26.32 -18.46
C GLU A 169 -17.53 26.13 -17.03
N LEU A 170 -17.38 27.15 -16.16
CA LEU A 170 -17.91 27.12 -14.81
C LEU A 170 -19.44 27.07 -14.77
N ARG A 171 -20.12 27.84 -15.62
CA ARG A 171 -21.59 27.79 -15.74
C ARG A 171 -22.07 26.41 -16.19
N LYS A 172 -21.41 25.82 -17.21
CA LYS A 172 -21.73 24.46 -17.66
C LYS A 172 -21.49 23.41 -16.56
N ALA A 173 -20.40 23.55 -15.80
CA ALA A 173 -20.09 22.65 -14.68
C ALA A 173 -21.13 22.76 -13.56
N GLU A 174 -21.59 23.97 -13.24
CA GLU A 174 -22.64 24.21 -12.25
C GLU A 174 -24.01 23.65 -12.69
N GLU A 175 -24.39 23.83 -13.95
CA GLU A 175 -25.62 23.24 -14.50
C GLU A 175 -25.58 21.70 -14.47
N ALA A 176 -24.44 21.11 -14.84
CA ALA A 176 -24.24 19.67 -14.78
C ALA A 176 -24.29 19.13 -13.33
N GLU A 177 -23.68 19.84 -12.38
CA GLU A 177 -23.73 19.49 -10.96
C GLU A 177 -25.15 19.63 -10.41
N LYS A 178 -25.88 20.66 -10.81
CA LYS A 178 -27.28 20.89 -10.41
C LYS A 178 -28.21 19.78 -10.93
N LEU A 179 -28.08 19.39 -12.20
CA LEU A 179 -28.82 18.27 -12.77
C LEU A 179 -28.51 16.95 -12.03
N LYS A 180 -27.25 16.74 -11.66
CA LYS A 180 -26.83 15.55 -10.90
C LYS A 180 -27.36 15.58 -9.45
N ALA A 181 -27.43 16.75 -8.83
CA ALA A 181 -28.01 16.94 -7.51
C ALA A 181 -29.53 16.72 -7.52
N GLU A 182 -30.22 17.16 -8.59
CA GLU A 182 -31.66 16.96 -8.78
C GLU A 182 -32.03 15.49 -8.98
N GLN A 183 -31.16 14.70 -9.62
CA GLN A 183 -31.31 13.24 -9.71
C GLN A 183 -31.20 12.52 -8.35
N GLY A 184 -30.75 13.22 -7.32
CA GLY A 184 -30.68 12.74 -5.94
C GLY A 184 -29.63 11.65 -5.70
N PRO A 185 -29.25 11.41 -4.43
CA PRO A 185 -28.40 10.28 -4.08
C PRO A 185 -29.18 8.99 -4.34
N THR A 186 -28.68 8.14 -5.24
CA THR A 186 -29.26 6.82 -5.46
C THR A 186 -29.18 6.02 -4.16
N ALA A 187 -30.31 5.81 -3.47
CA ALA A 187 -30.42 5.06 -2.21
C ALA A 187 -30.02 3.55 -2.32
N GLN A 188 -29.47 3.15 -3.46
CA GLN A 188 -29.17 1.78 -3.83
C GLN A 188 -27.77 1.30 -3.43
N GLY A 189 -27.02 2.00 -2.58
CA GLY A 189 -25.61 1.65 -2.31
C GLY A 189 -25.38 0.17 -1.95
N MET A 190 -26.11 -0.35 -0.96
CA MET A 190 -25.99 -1.76 -0.55
C MET A 190 -26.81 -2.70 -1.43
N VAL A 191 -28.02 -2.30 -1.84
CA VAL A 191 -28.91 -3.13 -2.67
C VAL A 191 -28.31 -3.39 -4.05
N SER A 192 -27.69 -2.37 -4.66
CA SER A 192 -26.97 -2.49 -5.94
C SER A 192 -25.72 -3.36 -5.79
N PHE A 193 -25.00 -3.25 -4.67
CA PHE A 193 -23.86 -4.14 -4.40
C PHE A 193 -24.29 -5.62 -4.34
N TYR A 194 -25.33 -5.94 -3.57
CA TYR A 194 -25.86 -7.31 -3.52
C TYR A 194 -26.41 -7.76 -4.87
N LYS A 195 -27.13 -6.89 -5.58
CA LYS A 195 -27.59 -7.16 -6.95
C LYS A 195 -26.42 -7.50 -7.87
N ASN A 196 -25.34 -6.72 -7.85
CA ASN A 196 -24.16 -6.95 -8.69
C ASN A 196 -23.46 -8.28 -8.35
N ILE A 197 -23.40 -8.66 -7.06
CA ILE A 197 -22.86 -9.96 -6.67
C ILE A 197 -23.74 -11.10 -7.20
N LEU A 198 -25.05 -10.99 -7.04
CA LEU A 198 -26.00 -12.01 -7.51
C LEU A 198 -25.97 -12.11 -9.04
N ASP A 199 -25.94 -10.99 -9.75
CA ASP A 199 -25.81 -10.92 -11.21
C ASP A 199 -24.47 -11.53 -11.67
N GLU A 200 -23.36 -11.29 -10.94
CA GLU A 200 -22.07 -11.89 -11.25
C GLU A 200 -22.08 -13.41 -11.02
N GLN A 201 -22.70 -13.87 -9.94
CA GLN A 201 -22.87 -15.31 -9.67
C GLN A 201 -23.74 -15.99 -10.72
N ALA A 202 -24.87 -15.37 -11.10
CA ALA A 202 -25.76 -15.86 -12.15
C ALA A 202 -25.01 -15.97 -13.49
N ARG A 203 -24.28 -14.92 -13.90
CA ARG A 203 -23.47 -14.93 -15.13
C ARG A 203 -22.41 -16.02 -15.13
N ARG A 204 -21.73 -16.26 -14.00
CA ARG A 204 -20.74 -17.36 -13.88
C ARG A 204 -21.40 -18.72 -14.04
N ASN A 205 -22.57 -18.92 -13.42
CA ASN A 205 -23.31 -20.16 -13.52
C ASN A 205 -23.81 -20.40 -14.96
N ASP A 206 -24.43 -19.38 -15.57
CA ASP A 206 -24.90 -19.42 -16.95
C ASP A 206 -23.76 -19.72 -17.93
N ALA A 207 -22.57 -19.13 -17.73
CA ALA A 207 -21.40 -19.39 -18.55
C ALA A 207 -20.90 -20.84 -18.40
N ALA A 208 -20.88 -21.39 -17.17
CA ALA A 208 -20.50 -22.77 -16.93
C ALA A 208 -21.49 -23.75 -17.59
N VAL A 209 -22.80 -23.51 -17.46
CA VAL A 209 -23.84 -24.33 -18.10
C VAL A 209 -23.75 -24.25 -19.62
N LYS A 210 -23.53 -23.05 -20.19
CA LYS A 210 -23.33 -22.88 -21.63
C LYS A 210 -22.08 -23.59 -22.14
N ALA A 211 -20.99 -23.58 -21.38
CA ALA A 211 -19.75 -24.27 -21.75
C ALA A 211 -19.94 -25.79 -21.81
N VAL A 212 -20.64 -26.37 -20.82
CA VAL A 212 -21.02 -27.79 -20.83
C VAL A 212 -21.94 -28.10 -22.02
N ALA A 213 -22.95 -27.27 -22.26
CA ALA A 213 -23.87 -27.46 -23.38
C ALA A 213 -23.16 -27.41 -24.74
N ALA A 214 -22.19 -26.49 -24.91
CA ALA A 214 -21.39 -26.38 -26.13
C ALA A 214 -20.44 -27.58 -26.32
N LYS A 215 -19.90 -28.14 -25.24
CA LYS A 215 -19.04 -29.33 -25.32
C LYS A 215 -19.85 -30.60 -25.64
N LYS A 216 -21.09 -30.70 -25.14
CA LYS A 216 -22.04 -31.76 -25.52
C LYS A 216 -22.48 -31.66 -26.98
N SER A 217 -22.70 -30.46 -27.53
CA SER A 217 -23.08 -30.30 -28.94
C SER A 217 -21.92 -30.49 -29.93
N GLY A 218 -20.67 -30.30 -29.49
CA GLY A 218 -19.46 -30.55 -30.30
C GLY A 218 -19.01 -32.01 -30.38
N GLY A 219 -19.61 -32.93 -29.61
CA GLY A 219 -19.16 -34.31 -29.43
C GLY A 219 -19.82 -35.38 -30.33
N SER A 220 -20.75 -35.02 -31.22
CA SER A 220 -21.47 -35.99 -32.06
C SER A 220 -20.80 -36.29 -33.42
N GLY A 221 -19.48 -36.24 -33.50
CA GLY A 221 -18.78 -36.42 -34.77
C GLY A 221 -17.27 -36.61 -34.69
N SER A 222 -16.81 -37.73 -34.12
CA SER A 222 -15.70 -38.54 -34.65
C SER A 222 -15.21 -39.56 -33.62
N LEU A 223 -15.47 -40.83 -33.91
CA LEU A 223 -14.80 -41.97 -33.30
C LEU A 223 -13.33 -41.96 -33.77
N GLY A 224 -12.40 -41.65 -32.87
CA GLY A 224 -10.98 -41.59 -33.21
C GLY A 224 -10.07 -41.56 -32.00
N LEU A 225 -10.27 -42.47 -31.03
CA LEU A 225 -9.44 -42.55 -29.82
C LEU A 225 -8.90 -43.96 -29.53
N ALA A 226 -8.53 -44.72 -30.57
CA ALA A 226 -8.03 -46.09 -30.42
C ALA A 226 -6.70 -46.41 -31.16
N ALA A 227 -5.99 -45.42 -31.71
CA ALA A 227 -4.81 -45.68 -32.58
C ALA A 227 -3.49 -45.01 -32.15
N THR A 228 -3.34 -44.51 -30.92
CA THR A 228 -2.11 -43.79 -30.51
C THR A 228 -1.49 -44.30 -29.20
N LEU A 229 -1.58 -45.61 -28.93
CA LEU A 229 -0.97 -46.24 -27.74
C LEU A 229 0.03 -47.36 -28.05
N SER A 230 0.42 -47.57 -29.32
CA SER A 230 1.37 -48.63 -29.67
C SER A 230 2.37 -48.17 -30.74
N SER A 231 3.35 -47.36 -30.34
CA SER A 231 4.71 -47.29 -30.92
C SER A 231 5.47 -46.11 -30.35
N VAL A 232 6.08 -46.29 -29.18
CA VAL A 232 7.19 -45.43 -28.73
C VAL A 232 8.36 -46.34 -28.36
N THR A 233 9.28 -46.45 -29.31
CA THR A 233 10.68 -46.81 -29.07
C THR A 233 11.41 -45.59 -28.49
N PRO A 234 12.38 -45.75 -27.57
CA PRO A 234 13.08 -44.62 -26.98
C PRO A 234 14.24 -44.20 -27.89
N GLY A 235 14.15 -43.01 -28.48
CA GLY A 235 15.24 -42.29 -29.15
C GLY A 235 15.53 -40.96 -28.43
N PRO A 236 16.76 -40.42 -28.51
CA PRO A 236 17.23 -39.37 -27.61
C PRO A 236 16.58 -38.03 -27.92
N ILE A 237 16.14 -37.37 -26.85
CA ILE A 237 15.52 -36.05 -26.86
C ILE A 237 16.60 -35.02 -27.23
N THR A 238 16.40 -34.31 -28.33
CA THR A 238 17.06 -33.05 -28.64
C THR A 238 15.98 -31.98 -28.59
N ASP A 239 16.07 -31.09 -27.61
CA ASP A 239 15.11 -30.00 -27.42
C ASP A 239 15.23 -28.97 -28.57
N PRO A 240 14.12 -28.51 -29.17
CA PRO A 240 14.16 -27.41 -30.11
C PRO A 240 14.32 -26.08 -29.37
N GLN A 241 15.43 -25.41 -29.64
CA GLN A 241 15.68 -24.02 -29.22
C GLN A 241 14.58 -23.08 -29.73
N ALA A 242 13.89 -22.43 -28.80
CA ALA A 242 13.19 -21.19 -29.08
C ALA A 242 14.23 -20.06 -29.24
N GLN A 243 14.20 -19.39 -30.39
CA GLN A 243 14.93 -18.16 -30.64
C GLN A 243 14.37 -17.07 -29.70
N TYR A 244 15.24 -16.55 -28.84
CA TYR A 244 14.98 -15.41 -27.96
C TYR A 244 15.55 -14.15 -28.63
N ASP A 245 14.67 -13.20 -28.95
CA ASP A 245 15.06 -11.83 -29.30
C ASP A 245 15.70 -11.16 -28.06
N PRO A 246 16.90 -10.58 -28.15
CA PRO A 246 17.57 -9.99 -27.00
C PRO A 246 16.93 -8.64 -26.63
N GLU A 247 16.23 -8.60 -25.49
CA GLU A 247 15.92 -7.35 -24.78
C GLU A 247 17.19 -6.72 -24.15
N PRO A 248 17.22 -5.38 -23.97
CA PRO A 248 18.45 -4.62 -23.83
C PRO A 248 19.11 -4.70 -22.45
N GLU A 249 20.44 -4.84 -22.50
CA GLU A 249 21.46 -4.43 -21.52
C GLU A 249 21.22 -4.72 -20.03
N SER A 250 21.70 -5.92 -19.66
CA SER A 250 22.25 -6.32 -18.36
C SER A 250 22.20 -5.29 -17.22
N VAL A 251 21.32 -5.54 -16.26
CA VAL A 251 21.53 -5.08 -14.87
C VAL A 251 22.88 -5.63 -14.42
N PRO A 252 23.86 -4.79 -14.03
CA PRO A 252 25.15 -5.29 -13.59
C PRO A 252 24.95 -6.17 -12.34
N ASN A 253 25.45 -7.42 -12.39
CA ASN A 253 25.44 -8.34 -11.26
C ASN A 253 25.85 -7.61 -9.96
N GLU A 254 25.13 -7.83 -8.86
CA GLU A 254 25.32 -7.16 -7.56
C GLU A 254 26.78 -7.16 -7.09
N ALA A 255 27.56 -8.18 -7.43
CA ALA A 255 29.00 -8.25 -7.18
C ALA A 255 29.83 -7.10 -7.81
N LYS A 256 29.45 -6.60 -9.00
CA LYS A 256 30.10 -5.44 -9.63
C LYS A 256 29.75 -4.13 -8.92
N LEU A 257 28.50 -4.00 -8.47
CA LEU A 257 28.05 -2.86 -7.68
C LEU A 257 28.77 -2.80 -6.32
N ALA A 258 28.92 -3.95 -5.66
CA ALA A 258 29.68 -4.05 -4.40
C ALA A 258 31.16 -3.62 -4.58
N ALA A 259 31.81 -4.09 -5.66
CA ALA A 259 33.19 -3.71 -5.97
C ALA A 259 33.34 -2.21 -6.29
N GLU A 260 32.37 -1.62 -6.98
CA GLU A 260 32.38 -0.20 -7.32
C GLU A 260 32.16 0.69 -6.07
N VAL A 261 31.21 0.31 -5.21
CA VAL A 261 30.95 1.01 -3.93
C VAL A 261 32.15 0.90 -3.00
N GLY A 262 32.78 -0.28 -2.91
CA GLY A 262 33.98 -0.47 -2.10
C GLY A 262 35.17 0.36 -2.58
N ARG A 263 35.37 0.49 -3.89
CA ARG A 263 36.40 1.37 -4.48
C ARG A 263 36.12 2.85 -4.23
N LYS A 264 34.86 3.28 -4.29
CA LYS A 264 34.46 4.68 -4.08
C LYS A 264 34.53 5.11 -2.61
N LEU A 265 34.14 4.24 -1.68
CA LEU A 265 34.08 4.54 -0.24
C LEU A 265 35.30 4.04 0.55
N GLY A 266 36.21 3.28 -0.09
CA GLY A 266 37.40 2.72 0.55
C GLY A 266 37.10 1.69 1.65
N ARG A 267 35.90 1.08 1.62
CA ARG A 267 35.44 0.08 2.60
C ARG A 267 35.23 -1.26 1.90
N GLN A 268 35.64 -2.35 2.54
CA GLN A 268 35.40 -3.69 2.02
C GLN A 268 33.93 -4.08 2.26
N VAL A 269 33.25 -4.59 1.23
CA VAL A 269 31.86 -5.06 1.30
C VAL A 269 31.89 -6.58 1.17
N ASP A 270 31.39 -7.28 2.18
CA ASP A 270 31.37 -8.74 2.21
C ASP A 270 30.20 -9.29 1.38
N LEU A 271 30.45 -10.39 0.66
CA LEU A 271 29.49 -11.08 -0.19
C LEU A 271 29.30 -12.50 0.36
N ASP A 272 28.05 -12.97 0.44
CA ASP A 272 27.73 -14.35 0.80
C ASP A 272 28.15 -15.33 -0.32
N ASP A 273 28.17 -16.64 -0.02
CA ASP A 273 28.51 -17.72 -0.97
C ASP A 273 27.60 -17.75 -2.23
N GLU A 274 26.45 -17.09 -2.17
CA GLU A 274 25.51 -16.90 -3.28
C GLU A 274 25.70 -15.56 -4.04
N GLY A 275 26.76 -14.80 -3.73
CA GLY A 275 27.10 -13.53 -4.39
C GLY A 275 26.22 -12.35 -4.01
N ARG A 276 25.42 -12.47 -2.94
CA ARG A 276 24.54 -11.43 -2.41
C ARG A 276 25.28 -10.59 -1.36
N ILE A 277 24.99 -9.29 -1.30
CA ILE A 277 25.64 -8.34 -0.38
C ILE A 277 25.15 -8.59 1.05
N VAL A 278 26.07 -8.87 1.97
CA VAL A 278 25.74 -9.08 3.39
C VAL A 278 25.53 -7.73 4.06
N ASP A 279 24.32 -7.50 4.58
CA ASP A 279 23.91 -6.20 5.08
C ASP A 279 24.47 -5.92 6.49
N HIS A 280 25.74 -5.52 6.56
CA HIS A 280 26.38 -5.14 7.81
C HIS A 280 26.07 -3.67 8.14
N ARG A 281 25.18 -3.42 9.10
CA ARG A 281 24.95 -2.10 9.74
C ARG A 281 26.22 -1.37 10.23
N GLN A 282 27.38 -2.04 10.24
CA GLN A 282 28.70 -1.47 10.52
C GLN A 282 29.31 -0.70 9.33
N LEU A 283 28.77 -0.91 8.11
CA LEU A 283 29.09 -0.15 6.90
C LEU A 283 28.44 1.24 6.88
N LEU A 284 27.46 1.49 7.76
CA LEU A 284 27.01 2.85 8.06
C LEU A 284 28.13 3.59 8.78
N THR A 285 28.46 4.79 8.29
CA THR A 285 29.37 5.71 8.97
C THR A 285 28.75 6.08 10.32
N GLY A 286 29.25 5.47 11.40
CA GLY A 286 29.17 6.04 12.74
C GLY A 286 30.04 7.31 12.83
N GLY A 287 29.66 8.36 12.10
CA GLY A 287 30.08 9.74 12.40
C GLY A 287 28.99 10.35 13.27
N LEU A 288 29.20 10.82 14.49
CA LEU A 288 30.40 11.41 15.08
C LEU A 288 30.29 11.26 16.61
N ASN A 289 30.99 10.31 17.22
CA ASN A 289 31.17 10.22 18.68
C ASN A 289 32.56 9.60 18.96
N MET A 290 33.62 10.32 18.59
CA MET A 290 34.99 9.94 18.96
C MET A 290 35.42 10.71 20.21
N SER A 291 35.41 9.98 21.33
CA SER A 291 36.23 10.10 22.55
C SER A 291 36.82 11.47 22.95
N GLN A 292 36.36 12.02 24.08
CA GLN A 292 37.06 13.07 24.83
C GLN A 292 38.39 12.54 25.42
N PRO A 293 39.48 13.33 25.45
CA PRO A 293 40.72 12.95 26.12
C PRO A 293 40.57 13.05 27.64
N LYS A 294 41.16 12.09 28.36
CA LYS A 294 41.19 12.05 29.83
C LYS A 294 42.02 13.20 30.38
N LEU A 295 41.38 14.13 31.10
CA LEU A 295 42.05 15.00 32.07
C LEU A 295 41.33 14.94 33.43
N GLY A 296 42.14 15.04 34.48
CA GLY A 296 41.86 14.61 35.86
C GLY A 296 40.83 15.41 36.67
N PRO A 297 40.74 15.13 37.99
CA PRO A 297 39.52 15.32 38.76
C PRO A 297 39.46 16.71 39.40
N LYS A 298 38.49 17.53 39.01
CA LYS A 298 37.98 18.64 39.85
C LYS A 298 36.47 18.80 39.65
N LYS A 299 35.70 18.62 40.73
CA LYS A 299 34.27 19.00 40.81
C LYS A 299 34.17 20.53 40.88
N PRO A 300 33.17 21.15 40.24
CA PRO A 300 32.11 21.74 41.06
C PRO A 300 30.70 21.63 40.46
N THR A 301 29.73 21.86 41.33
CA THR A 301 28.28 21.88 41.12
C THR A 301 27.86 22.91 40.05
N LYS A 302 26.84 22.59 39.22
CA LYS A 302 25.66 23.46 38.88
C LYS A 302 24.90 23.04 37.61
N SER A 303 23.58 22.99 37.76
CA SER A 303 22.49 23.28 36.81
C SER A 303 22.73 23.36 35.29
N GLY A 304 21.95 22.57 34.56
CA GLY A 304 21.26 22.92 33.30
C GLY A 304 22.08 22.93 32.01
N PHE A 305 23.28 23.51 32.02
CA PHE A 305 24.15 23.61 30.84
C PHE A 305 25.52 22.94 31.05
N ALA A 306 25.87 22.60 32.30
CA ALA A 306 27.15 21.96 32.66
C ALA A 306 27.07 20.43 32.82
N LEU A 307 25.95 19.79 32.46
CA LEU A 307 25.85 18.32 32.46
C LEU A 307 26.66 17.76 31.28
N PRO A 308 27.49 16.72 31.48
CA PRO A 308 28.17 16.06 30.38
C PRO A 308 27.14 15.56 29.36
N ILE A 309 27.47 15.64 28.07
CA ILE A 309 26.57 15.28 26.96
C ILE A 309 25.92 13.90 27.15
N ALA A 310 26.65 12.97 27.77
CA ALA A 310 26.16 11.64 28.12
C ALA A 310 25.02 11.64 29.17
N GLU A 311 25.06 12.53 30.18
CA GLU A 311 23.99 12.68 31.16
C GLU A 311 22.79 13.43 30.59
N ARG A 312 23.01 14.44 29.72
CA ARG A 312 21.91 15.11 29.01
C ARG A 312 21.17 14.14 28.09
N ALA A 313 21.90 13.31 27.34
CA ALA A 313 21.30 12.27 26.49
C ALA A 313 20.56 11.20 27.31
N ARG A 314 21.04 10.86 28.53
CA ARG A 314 20.32 9.97 29.44
C ARG A 314 19.05 10.62 29.97
N GLN A 315 19.09 11.90 30.37
CA GLN A 315 17.91 12.63 30.81
C GLN A 315 16.87 12.84 29.70
N GLU A 316 17.30 13.08 28.46
CA GLU A 316 16.40 13.15 27.30
C GLU A 316 15.75 11.80 26.99
N LYS A 317 16.52 10.70 27.10
CA LYS A 317 15.97 9.34 26.97
C LYS A 317 15.00 9.00 28.09
N GLU A 318 15.36 9.28 29.34
CA GLU A 318 14.50 9.03 30.50
C GLU A 318 13.23 9.89 30.43
N LYS A 319 13.34 11.13 29.94
CA LYS A 319 12.19 12.00 29.69
C LYS A 319 11.30 11.49 28.55
N ALA A 320 11.89 11.04 27.44
CA ALA A 320 11.14 10.43 26.34
C ALA A 320 10.47 9.10 26.74
N GLU A 321 11.14 8.29 27.56
CA GLU A 321 10.59 7.06 28.13
C GLU A 321 9.47 7.35 29.15
N ALA A 322 9.63 8.38 29.98
CA ALA A 322 8.58 8.84 30.90
C ALA A 322 7.37 9.42 30.15
N GLU A 323 7.60 10.18 29.08
CA GLU A 323 6.54 10.72 28.21
C GLU A 323 5.83 9.59 27.44
N ALA A 324 6.57 8.59 26.95
CA ALA A 324 5.99 7.39 26.35
C ALA A 324 5.23 6.52 27.37
N ALA A 325 5.69 6.46 28.63
CA ALA A 325 5.00 5.77 29.71
C ALA A 325 3.71 6.51 30.10
N LEU A 326 3.73 7.85 30.16
CA LEU A 326 2.57 8.70 30.41
C LEU A 326 1.56 8.61 29.26
N ALA A 327 2.01 8.59 28.00
CA ALA A 327 1.16 8.36 26.84
C ALA A 327 0.47 6.99 26.93
N LYS A 328 1.20 5.92 27.27
CA LYS A 328 0.61 4.59 27.49
C LYS A 328 -0.35 4.53 28.69
N GLN A 329 -0.15 5.35 29.71
CA GLN A 329 -1.09 5.49 30.82
C GLN A 329 -2.36 6.22 30.37
N HIS A 330 -2.23 7.33 29.66
CA HIS A 330 -3.35 8.08 29.08
C HIS A 330 -4.15 7.23 28.08
N GLU A 331 -3.47 6.41 27.26
CA GLU A 331 -4.14 5.46 26.35
C GLU A 331 -4.93 4.38 27.10
N LYS A 332 -4.45 3.92 28.26
CA LYS A 332 -5.16 2.94 29.09
C LYS A 332 -6.35 3.56 29.82
N GLU A 333 -6.18 4.76 30.37
CA GLU A 333 -7.24 5.53 31.00
C GLU A 333 -8.35 5.91 30.00
N GLU A 334 -7.98 6.25 28.76
CA GLU A 334 -8.90 6.45 27.64
C GLU A 334 -9.53 5.16 27.11
N GLU A 335 -9.05 3.97 27.48
CA GLU A 335 -9.63 2.68 27.06
C GLU A 335 -10.44 2.01 28.19
N ASP A 336 -10.28 2.44 29.43
CA ASP A 336 -10.97 1.91 30.60
C ASP A 336 -12.41 2.45 30.64
N GLY A 337 -13.38 1.56 30.38
CA GLY A 337 -14.81 1.88 30.41
C GLY A 337 -15.51 1.95 29.05
N LEU A 338 -14.77 1.91 27.93
CA LEU A 338 -15.35 1.91 26.58
C LEU A 338 -15.64 0.51 26.05
N SER A 339 -16.73 0.39 25.30
CA SER A 339 -17.14 -0.85 24.64
C SER A 339 -16.08 -1.31 23.62
N GLN A 340 -16.00 -2.61 23.34
CA GLN A 340 -15.10 -3.16 22.31
C GLN A 340 -15.26 -2.46 20.94
N ALA A 341 -16.49 -2.03 20.61
CA ALA A 341 -16.77 -1.30 19.38
C ALA A 341 -16.21 0.14 19.38
N GLU A 342 -16.15 0.78 20.54
CA GLU A 342 -15.59 2.13 20.70
C GLU A 342 -14.06 2.10 20.68
N LYS A 343 -13.45 1.08 21.29
CA LYS A 343 -11.99 0.85 21.19
C LYS A 343 -11.53 0.67 19.73
N LEU A 344 -12.29 -0.06 18.94
CA LEU A 344 -12.04 -0.23 17.50
C LEU A 344 -12.18 1.08 16.71
N LYS A 345 -13.13 1.96 17.08
CA LYS A 345 -13.28 3.28 16.46
C LYS A 345 -12.11 4.20 16.81
N LEU A 346 -11.76 4.29 18.09
CA LEU A 346 -10.62 5.08 18.58
C LEU A 346 -9.31 4.64 17.92
N SER A 347 -9.07 3.33 17.81
CA SER A 347 -7.89 2.78 17.12
C SER A 347 -7.85 3.17 15.64
N ARG A 348 -9.00 3.11 14.94
CA ARG A 348 -9.10 3.54 13.54
C ARG A 348 -8.90 5.04 13.37
N GLU A 349 -9.39 5.85 14.30
CA GLU A 349 -9.17 7.31 14.31
C GLU A 349 -7.71 7.65 14.56
N ARG A 350 -7.03 6.96 15.49
CA ARG A 350 -5.58 7.13 15.68
C ARG A 350 -4.79 6.75 14.43
N GLN A 351 -5.16 5.66 13.76
CA GLN A 351 -4.53 5.24 12.50
C GLN A 351 -4.79 6.24 11.36
N SER A 352 -5.99 6.81 11.26
CA SER A 352 -6.30 7.81 10.22
C SER A 352 -5.57 9.13 10.46
N LEU A 353 -5.42 9.56 11.71
CA LEU A 353 -4.65 10.74 12.07
C LEU A 353 -3.15 10.57 11.76
N LEU A 354 -2.58 9.40 12.02
CA LEU A 354 -1.18 9.10 11.68
C LEU A 354 -0.97 9.17 10.17
N LEU A 355 -1.87 8.57 9.38
CA LEU A 355 -1.82 8.65 7.92
C LEU A 355 -1.98 10.09 7.41
N GLN A 356 -2.88 10.88 8.03
CA GLN A 356 -3.05 12.29 7.71
C GLN A 356 -1.78 13.09 8.00
N GLN A 357 -1.13 12.84 9.15
CA GLN A 357 0.13 13.49 9.50
C GLN A 357 1.24 13.15 8.51
N GLN A 358 1.36 11.88 8.10
CA GLN A 358 2.32 11.46 7.07
C GLN A 358 2.06 12.15 5.72
N LEU A 359 0.79 12.32 5.33
CA LEU A 359 0.43 13.03 4.09
C LEU A 359 0.80 14.53 4.17
N ILE A 360 0.52 15.18 5.29
CA ILE A 360 0.90 16.58 5.53
C ILE A 360 2.42 16.74 5.49
N GLU A 361 3.16 15.82 6.09
CA GLU A 361 4.62 15.83 6.08
C GLU A 361 5.18 15.66 4.66
N LEU A 362 4.66 14.70 3.89
CA LEU A 362 5.02 14.51 2.49
C LEU A 362 4.71 15.74 1.62
N GLU A 363 3.58 16.39 1.85
CA GLU A 363 3.23 17.63 1.15
C GLU A 363 4.18 18.77 1.52
N SER A 364 4.50 18.93 2.81
CA SER A 364 5.44 19.94 3.28
C SER A 364 6.85 19.71 2.71
N ASN A 365 7.30 18.46 2.60
CA ASN A 365 8.59 18.10 2.03
C ASN A 365 8.62 18.34 0.52
N LYS A 366 7.52 18.08 -0.19
CA LYS A 366 7.39 18.45 -1.61
C LYS A 366 7.47 19.96 -1.81
N ARG A 367 6.75 20.75 -1.01
CA ARG A 367 6.79 22.22 -1.07
C ARG A 367 8.21 22.76 -0.83
N LYS A 368 8.90 22.26 0.21
CA LYS A 368 10.30 22.62 0.47
C LYS A 368 11.22 22.26 -0.70
N ALA A 369 11.06 21.07 -1.28
CA ALA A 369 11.86 20.66 -2.43
C ALA A 369 11.59 21.51 -3.68
N GLU A 370 10.36 21.98 -3.88
CA GLU A 370 10.02 22.93 -4.95
C GLU A 370 10.63 24.31 -4.70
N GLU A 371 10.53 24.83 -3.47
CA GLU A 371 11.17 26.08 -3.05
C GLU A 371 12.69 26.02 -3.22
N ASP A 372 13.34 24.90 -2.86
CA ASP A 372 14.77 24.70 -3.06
C ASP A 372 15.15 24.69 -4.54
N LYS A 373 14.34 24.04 -5.39
CA LYS A 373 14.53 24.08 -6.85
C LYS A 373 14.40 25.49 -7.40
N LEU A 374 13.40 26.25 -6.95
CA LEU A 374 13.23 27.66 -7.34
C LEU A 374 14.41 28.51 -6.85
N ASN A 375 14.86 28.31 -5.63
CA ASN A 375 16.04 29.00 -5.09
C ASN A 375 17.31 28.64 -5.88
N GLU A 376 17.45 27.40 -6.34
CA GLU A 376 18.54 27.00 -7.23
C GLU A 376 18.44 27.66 -8.60
N THR A 377 17.25 27.76 -9.21
CA THR A 377 17.09 28.45 -10.50
C THR A 377 17.39 29.93 -10.36
N ILE A 378 16.92 30.59 -9.30
CA ILE A 378 17.23 31.98 -8.97
C ILE A 378 18.75 32.16 -8.80
N LYS A 379 19.41 31.29 -8.03
CA LYS A 379 20.88 31.32 -7.87
C LYS A 379 21.62 31.10 -9.19
N LYS A 380 21.14 30.21 -10.06
CA LYS A 380 21.73 29.97 -11.40
C LYS A 380 21.58 31.20 -12.31
N VAL A 381 20.44 31.90 -12.25
CA VAL A 381 20.22 33.14 -13.01
C VAL A 381 21.07 34.27 -12.44
N ALA A 382 21.15 34.42 -11.12
CA ALA A 382 21.99 35.41 -10.46
C ALA A 382 23.48 35.21 -10.83
N ARG A 383 24.00 33.96 -10.81
CA ARG A 383 25.37 33.64 -11.25
C ARG A 383 25.65 33.88 -12.74
N ARG A 384 24.61 33.88 -13.58
CA ARG A 384 24.73 34.21 -15.02
C ARG A 384 24.70 35.72 -15.24
N ASN A 385 23.97 36.44 -14.41
CA ASN A 385 23.86 37.90 -14.41
C ASN A 385 24.76 38.53 -13.34
N ASP A 386 25.98 38.03 -13.17
CA ASP A 386 26.96 38.67 -12.29
C ASP A 386 27.22 40.09 -12.78
N GLU A 387 26.90 41.11 -11.98
CA GLU A 387 27.00 42.52 -12.34
C GLU A 387 28.42 42.90 -12.80
N SER A 388 29.45 42.31 -12.19
CA SER A 388 30.85 42.50 -12.57
C SER A 388 31.18 42.01 -13.99
N LYS A 389 30.64 40.86 -14.41
CA LYS A 389 30.78 40.37 -15.80
C LYS A 389 29.99 41.23 -16.77
N ILE A 390 28.82 41.72 -16.37
CA ILE A 390 28.00 42.61 -17.19
C ILE A 390 28.75 43.94 -17.40
N GLU A 391 29.37 44.49 -16.36
CA GLU A 391 30.19 45.70 -16.44
C GLU A 391 31.44 45.53 -17.31
N GLU A 392 32.14 44.40 -17.21
CA GLU A 392 33.30 44.09 -18.03
C GLU A 392 32.92 43.97 -19.52
N LEU A 393 31.81 43.27 -19.82
CA LEU A 393 31.29 43.17 -21.19
C LEU A 393 30.84 44.53 -21.73
N LYS A 394 30.23 45.38 -20.89
CA LYS A 394 29.83 46.74 -21.24
C LYS A 394 31.05 47.61 -21.55
N ARG A 395 32.12 47.50 -20.75
CA ARG A 395 33.40 48.21 -20.99
C ARG A 395 34.04 47.77 -22.30
N LYS A 396 34.13 46.46 -22.55
CA LYS A 396 34.67 45.89 -23.80
C LYS A 396 33.87 46.31 -25.03
N ALA A 397 32.53 46.39 -24.91
CA ALA A 397 31.67 46.89 -25.97
C ALA A 397 31.91 48.38 -26.27
N GLN A 398 32.08 49.20 -25.24
CA GLN A 398 32.42 50.62 -25.39
C GLN A 398 33.80 50.83 -26.02
N GLU A 399 34.80 50.04 -25.63
CA GLU A 399 36.13 50.09 -26.24
C GLU A 399 36.10 49.69 -27.72
N ARG A 400 35.34 48.65 -28.08
CA ARG A 400 35.14 48.24 -29.48
C ARG A 400 34.43 49.32 -30.30
N ARG A 401 33.45 50.02 -29.72
CA ARG A 401 32.78 51.15 -30.35
C ARG A 401 33.74 52.33 -30.56
N LYS A 402 34.52 52.70 -29.55
CA LYS A 402 35.53 53.75 -29.65
C LYS A 402 36.62 53.40 -30.67
N ALA A 403 37.04 52.13 -30.75
CA ALA A 403 38.00 51.67 -31.75
C ALA A 403 37.43 51.75 -33.18
N ARG A 404 36.14 51.40 -33.36
CA ARG A 404 35.44 51.60 -34.63
C ARG A 404 35.32 53.08 -35.01
N GLU A 405 34.95 53.94 -34.06
CA GLU A 405 34.87 55.39 -34.30
C GLU A 405 36.25 55.98 -34.64
N LYS A 406 37.33 55.52 -33.98
CA LYS A 406 38.71 55.89 -34.34
C LYS A 406 39.12 55.41 -35.74
N LEU A 407 38.71 54.22 -36.15
CA LEU A 407 38.98 53.70 -37.50
C LEU A 407 38.22 54.49 -38.58
N VAL A 408 37.01 54.96 -38.28
CA VAL A 408 36.22 55.81 -39.18
C VAL A 408 36.77 57.24 -39.25
N ASN A 409 37.38 57.73 -38.17
CA ASN A 409 38.01 59.06 -38.10
C ASN A 409 39.50 59.07 -38.48
N LEU A 410 40.07 57.97 -39.00
CA LEU A 410 41.41 58.00 -39.59
C LEU A 410 41.33 58.69 -40.96
N PRO A 411 42.06 59.80 -41.20
CA PRO A 411 42.04 60.49 -42.48
C PRO A 411 42.68 59.58 -43.54
N GLY A 412 41.99 59.40 -44.66
CA GLY A 412 42.55 58.76 -45.84
C GLY A 412 43.86 59.46 -46.23
N VAL A 413 44.95 58.70 -46.24
CA VAL A 413 46.21 59.10 -46.85
C VAL A 413 45.99 59.07 -48.36
N GLU A 414 45.51 60.18 -48.92
CA GLU A 414 45.72 60.52 -50.32
C GLU A 414 47.08 61.22 -50.41
N SER A 415 48.12 60.49 -50.80
CA SER A 415 49.23 61.00 -51.62
C SER A 415 50.31 59.93 -51.81
N GLU A 416 50.25 59.21 -52.92
CA GLU A 416 51.45 58.80 -53.64
C GLU A 416 51.12 58.67 -55.13
N SER A 417 51.41 59.75 -55.86
CA SER A 417 51.66 59.76 -57.29
C SER A 417 53.04 60.37 -57.51
N VAL A 418 54.08 59.53 -57.64
CA VAL A 418 55.25 59.68 -58.54
C VAL A 418 55.81 58.29 -58.83
#